data_AF-A0A2S9GMT4-F1
#
_entry.id   AF-A0A2S9GMT4-F1
#
_cell.length_a   1.000
_cell.length_b   1.000
_cell.length_c   1.000
_cell.angle_alpha   90.00
_cell.angle_beta   90.00
_cell.angle_gamma   90.00
#
_symmetry.space_group_name_H-M   'P 1'
#
loop_
_entity.id
_entity.type
_entity.pdbx_description
1 polymer ?
#
loop_
_entity_poly.entity_id
_entity_poly.type
_entity_poly.pdbx_seq_one_letter_code
_entity_poly.pdbx_strand_id
1 'polypeptide(L)' 'VVAHNNFHGRTTTIISFSDDEAARRGFGPYTPGFRSVPFGDADALAQAIDANTVAVLLEPIQGEAGIIVPPDDYLPRVRA' A
#
# COMPACT_ATOMS: atom_id res chain seq x y z
N VAL A 1 -2.11 -6.72 0.71
CA VAL A 1 -2.58 -5.40 1.20
C VAL A 1 -1.47 -4.39 0.96
N VAL A 2 -1.79 -3.20 0.46
CA VAL A 2 -0.86 -2.07 0.26
C VAL A 2 -1.37 -0.85 1.03
N ALA A 3 -0.55 0.19 1.16
CA ALA A 3 -0.96 1.46 1.76
C ALA A 3 -1.39 2.51 0.72
N HIS A 4 -2.24 3.45 1.12
CA HIS A 4 -2.49 4.67 0.36
C HIS A 4 -1.22 5.49 0.15
N ASN A 5 -1.13 6.24 -0.95
CA ASN A 5 0.01 7.05 -1.36
C ASN A 5 1.31 6.25 -1.59
N ASN A 6 1.21 4.93 -1.77
CA ASN A 6 2.40 4.09 -1.99
C ASN A 6 3.08 4.40 -3.32
N PHE A 7 4.41 4.22 -3.34
CA PHE A 7 5.18 4.16 -4.57
C PHE A 7 6.09 2.92 -4.58
N HIS A 8 5.67 1.90 -5.33
CA HIS A 8 6.46 0.67 -5.52
C HIS A 8 7.01 0.52 -6.94
N GLY A 9 6.87 1.54 -7.78
CA GLY A 9 7.28 1.56 -9.19
C GLY A 9 6.10 1.70 -10.17
N ARG A 10 6.36 1.48 -11.46
CA ARG A 10 5.40 1.76 -12.55
C ARG A 10 5.22 0.63 -13.56
N THR A 11 5.71 -0.58 -13.25
CA THR A 11 5.50 -1.75 -14.12
C THR A 11 4.05 -2.24 -14.05
N THR A 12 3.64 -3.06 -15.03
CA THR A 12 2.22 -3.42 -15.29
C THR A 12 1.41 -3.79 -14.05
N THR A 13 1.89 -4.73 -13.22
CA THR A 13 1.18 -5.12 -11.99
C THR A 13 1.32 -4.08 -10.89
N ILE A 14 2.50 -3.46 -10.76
CA ILE A 14 2.80 -2.52 -9.69
C ILE A 14 1.92 -1.27 -9.78
N ILE A 15 1.72 -0.74 -10.98
CA ILE A 15 0.86 0.44 -11.17
C ILE A 15 -0.62 0.17 -10.84
N SER A 16 -1.02 -1.11 -10.75
CA SER A 16 -2.41 -1.51 -10.49
C SER A 16 -2.89 -1.16 -9.08
N PHE A 17 -1.99 -0.85 -8.15
CA PHE A 17 -2.32 -0.50 -6.77
C PHE A 17 -1.79 0.88 -6.32
N SER A 18 -1.27 1.68 -7.25
CA SER A 18 -1.01 3.10 -7.01
C SER A 18 -2.33 3.87 -6.93
N ASP A 19 -2.41 4.88 -6.07
CA ASP A 19 -3.51 5.84 -6.02
C ASP A 19 -3.12 7.24 -6.54
N ASP A 20 -1.91 7.38 -7.09
CA ASP A 20 -1.52 8.52 -7.92
C ASP A 20 -2.21 8.41 -9.30
N GLU A 21 -3.24 9.23 -9.53
CA GLU A 21 -4.00 9.25 -10.77
C GLU A 21 -3.12 9.57 -11.99
N ALA A 22 -2.11 10.45 -11.84
CA ALA A 22 -1.24 10.84 -12.94
C ALA A 22 -0.35 9.67 -13.38
N ALA A 23 0.08 8.82 -12.44
CA ALA A 23 0.85 7.62 -12.74
C ALA A 23 -0.03 6.45 -13.19
N ARG A 24 -1.26 6.32 -12.68
CA ARG A 24 -2.11 5.14 -12.89
C ARG A 24 -3.02 5.23 -14.12
N ARG A 25 -3.51 6.42 -14.47
CA ARG A 25 -4.53 6.60 -15.52
C ARG A 25 -4.02 6.11 -16.88
N GLY A 26 -4.86 5.32 -17.58
CA GLY A 26 -4.57 4.84 -18.94
C GLY A 26 -3.85 3.49 -19.02
N PHE A 27 -3.53 2.86 -17.89
CA PHE A 27 -2.83 1.56 -17.84
C PHE A 27 -3.74 0.37 -17.52
N GLY A 28 -5.06 0.56 -17.59
CA GLY A 28 -6.02 -0.52 -17.40
C GLY A 28 -6.00 -1.56 -18.54
N PRO A 29 -6.53 -2.77 -18.33
CA PRO A 29 -7.15 -3.25 -17.08
C PRO A 29 -6.11 -3.49 -15.98
N TYR A 30 -6.46 -3.11 -14.76
CA TYR A 30 -5.57 -3.26 -13.61
C TYR A 30 -5.59 -4.69 -13.08
N THR A 31 -4.46 -5.15 -12.56
CA THR A 31 -4.37 -6.44 -11.87
C THR A 31 -5.27 -6.42 -10.62
N PRO A 32 -6.23 -7.33 -10.48
CA PRO A 32 -7.13 -7.38 -9.33
C PRO A 32 -6.43 -7.97 -8.08
N GLY A 33 -7.11 -7.92 -6.94
CA GLY A 33 -6.66 -8.57 -5.69
C GLY A 33 -5.89 -7.68 -4.71
N PHE A 34 -5.59 -6.44 -5.09
CA PHE A 34 -5.00 -5.47 -4.18
C PHE A 34 -6.07 -4.74 -3.36
N ARG A 35 -5.88 -4.73 -2.04
CA ARG A 35 -6.63 -3.91 -1.08
C ARG A 35 -5.70 -2.81 -0.57
N SER A 36 -6.16 -1.56 -0.61
CA SER A 36 -5.42 -0.40 -0.09
C SER A 36 -6.02 0.07 1.23
N VAL A 37 -5.16 0.45 2.18
CA VAL A 37 -5.54 0.94 3.52
C VAL A 37 -4.74 2.20 3.89
N PRO A 38 -5.17 3.02 4.86
CA PRO A 38 -4.39 4.18 5.31
C PRO A 38 -2.99 3.79 5.81
N PHE A 39 -1.96 4.52 5.36
CA PHE A 39 -0.61 4.38 5.91
C PHE A 39 -0.57 4.84 7.37
N GLY A 40 0.15 4.13 8.23
CA GLY A 40 0.22 4.42 9.67
C GLY A 40 -0.95 3.89 10.51
N ASP A 41 -1.98 3.28 9.91
CA ASP A 41 -3.10 2.66 10.61
C ASP A 41 -2.94 1.13 10.64
N ALA A 42 -2.38 0.60 11.73
CA ALA A 42 -2.17 -0.84 11.89
C ALA A 42 -3.48 -1.61 12.08
N ASP A 43 -4.53 -0.98 12.61
CA ASP A 43 -5.82 -1.62 12.83
C ASP A 43 -6.58 -1.79 11.51
N ALA A 44 -6.57 -0.77 10.65
CA ALA A 44 -7.11 -0.88 9.30
C ALA A 44 -6.38 -1.96 8.48
N LEU A 45 -5.05 -2.05 8.62
CA LEU A 45 -4.27 -3.09 7.97
C LEU A 45 -4.65 -4.48 8.48
N ALA A 46 -4.75 -4.68 9.79
CA ALA A 46 -5.16 -5.95 10.39
C ALA A 46 -6.56 -6.38 9.93
N GLN A 47 -7.52 -5.44 9.87
CA GLN A 47 -8.88 -5.70 9.39
C GLN A 47 -8.94 -6.07 7.90
N ALA A 48 -7.98 -5.62 7.09
CA ALA A 48 -7.88 -5.96 5.67
C ALA A 48 -7.21 -7.32 5.41
N ILE A 49 -6.67 -7.99 6.43
CA ILE A 49 -6.06 -9.32 6.31
C ILE A 49 -7.14 -10.39 6.56
N ASP A 50 -7.29 -11.31 5.63
CA ASP A 50 -8.17 -12.47 5.74
C ASP A 50 -7.49 -13.73 5.20
N ALA A 51 -8.26 -14.82 5.09
CA ALA A 51 -7.78 -16.13 4.60
C ALA A 51 -7.22 -16.10 3.15
N ASN A 52 -7.47 -15.04 2.39
CA ASN A 52 -6.99 -14.87 1.01
C ASN A 52 -5.84 -13.87 0.88
N THR A 53 -5.33 -13.32 1.98
CA THR A 53 -4.17 -12.42 1.96
C THR A 53 -2.86 -13.22 1.97
N VAL A 54 -2.07 -13.07 0.91
CA VAL A 54 -0.73 -13.70 0.81
C VAL A 54 0.40 -12.79 1.27
N ALA A 55 0.20 -11.46 1.22
CA ALA A 55 1.27 -10.51 1.52
C ALA A 55 0.74 -9.11 1.91
N VAL A 56 1.60 -8.40 2.64
CA VAL A 56 1.54 -6.96 2.90
C VAL A 56 2.79 -6.34 2.26
N LEU A 57 2.63 -5.26 1.50
CA LEU A 57 3.73 -4.51 0.86
C LEU A 57 3.66 -3.05 1.31
N LEU A 58 4.73 -2.56 1.93
CA LEU A 58 4.81 -1.24 2.54
C LEU A 58 6.21 -0.63 2.37
N GLU A 59 6.27 0.69 2.39
CA GLU A 59 7.48 1.46 2.60
C GLU A 59 7.65 1.72 4.12
N PRO A 60 8.86 1.67 4.71
CA PRO A 60 9.06 2.05 6.12
C PRO A 60 8.75 3.53 6.39
N ILE A 61 9.05 4.38 5.41
CA ILE A 61 8.74 5.81 5.34
C ILE A 61 8.31 6.03 3.88
N GLN A 62 7.17 6.68 3.63
CA GLN A 62 6.73 6.91 2.25
C GLN A 62 7.52 8.07 1.65
N GLY A 63 8.36 7.77 0.66
CA GLY A 63 9.27 8.75 0.06
C GLY A 63 8.53 9.73 -0.83
N GLU A 64 7.97 9.21 -1.93
CA GLU A 64 7.30 10.00 -2.98
C GLU A 64 6.01 10.69 -2.49
N ALA A 65 5.42 10.21 -1.38
CA ALA A 65 4.28 10.85 -0.73
C ALA A 65 4.67 12.11 0.09
N GLY A 66 5.94 12.50 0.10
CA GLY A 66 6.42 13.68 0.83
C GLY A 66 7.09 13.36 2.17
N ILE A 67 7.82 12.25 2.26
CA ILE A 67 8.58 11.84 3.47
C ILE A 67 7.64 11.65 4.67
N ILE A 68 6.69 10.73 4.54
CA ILE A 68 5.73 10.44 5.60
C ILE A 68 6.31 9.39 6.55
N VAL A 69 6.62 9.81 7.78
CA VAL A 69 7.06 8.92 8.87
C VAL A 69 5.81 8.41 9.60
N PRO A 70 5.61 7.08 9.72
CA PRO A 70 4.46 6.55 10.45
C PRO A 70 4.65 6.69 11.97
N PRO A 71 3.61 6.44 12.78
CA PRO A 71 3.77 6.30 14.23
C PRO A 71 4.84 5.27 14.62
N ASP A 72 5.56 5.51 15.71
CA ASP A 72 6.70 4.68 16.15
C ASP A 72 6.33 3.19 16.35
N ASP A 73 5.09 2.92 16.75
CA ASP A 73 4.59 1.57 16.99
C ASP A 73 3.99 0.90 15.73
N TYR A 74 3.85 1.61 14.61
CA TYR A 74 3.19 1.11 13.40
C TYR A 74 3.86 -0.15 12.83
N LEU A 75 5.14 -0.07 12.45
CA LEU A 75 5.85 -1.20 11.85
C LEU A 75 5.98 -2.39 12.82
N PRO A 76 6.29 -2.19 14.12
CA PRO A 76 6.19 -3.26 15.11
C PRO A 76 4.81 -3.93 15.15
N ARG A 77 3.72 -3.16 15.14
CA ARG A 77 2.35 -3.68 15.15
C ARG A 77 1.98 -4.41 13.86
N VAL A 78 2.45 -3.92 12.70
CA VAL A 78 2.24 -4.59 11.41
C VAL A 78 2.96 -5.94 11.35
N ARG A 79 4.08 -6.09 12.05
CA ARG A 79 4.86 -7.34 12.05
C ARG A 79 4.30 -8.42 12.97
N ALA A 80 3.63 -8.04 14.05
CA ALA A 80 3.13 -8.93 15.10
C ALA A 80 2.05 -9.90 14.58
#